data_AF-A0AAQ3M7V9-F1
#
_entry.id   AF-A0AAQ3M7V9-F1
#
_cell.length_a   1.000
_cell.length_b   1.000
_cell.length_c   1.000
_cell.angle_alpha   90.00
_cell.angle_beta   90.00
_cell.angle_gamma   90.00
#
_symmetry.space_group_name_H-M   'P 1'
#
loop_
_entity.id
_entity.type
_entity.pdbx_description
1 polymer ?
#
loop_
_entity_poly.entity_id
_entity_poly.type
_entity_poly.pdbx_seq_one_letter_code
_entity_poly.pdbx_strand_id
1 'polypeptide(L)'
;MSVDDEEYDLKILIRHHQSLGRFPLSCEEIADDERLEVLTGKMQNTPPQSLMLFHRTTLRETTQQDKNFVFSIMKMDPRDRPTAEQLLNDEWFDEDNKL
;
A
#
# COMPACT_ATOMS: atom_id res chain seq x y z
N MET A 1 13.18 18.14 2.17
CA MET A 1 13.00 17.39 3.42
C MET A 1 14.03 16.28 3.39
N SER A 2 15.01 16.36 4.27
CA SER A 2 16.05 15.36 4.47
C SER A 2 15.47 14.10 5.11
N VAL A 3 16.21 13.00 5.05
CA VAL A 3 15.94 11.80 5.87
C VAL A 3 16.14 12.08 7.36
N ASP A 4 16.88 13.13 7.70
CA ASP A 4 17.14 13.54 9.09
C ASP A 4 16.06 14.48 9.65
N ASP A 5 15.04 14.86 8.85
CA ASP A 5 13.93 15.68 9.36
C ASP A 5 13.07 14.84 10.32
N GLU A 6 12.77 15.38 11.50
CA GLU A 6 11.98 14.69 12.55
C GLU A 6 10.59 14.24 12.07
N GLU A 7 10.00 14.93 11.08
CA GLU A 7 8.71 14.58 10.49
C GLU A 7 8.79 13.63 9.27
N TYR A 8 10.00 13.21 8.88
CA TYR A 8 10.20 12.41 7.67
C TYR A 8 9.35 11.13 7.70
N ASP A 9 9.48 10.34 8.76
CA ASP A 9 8.76 9.08 8.95
C ASP A 9 7.25 9.28 8.95
N LEU A 10 6.77 10.33 9.62
CA LEU A 10 5.36 10.65 9.68
C LEU A 10 4.79 10.96 8.29
N LYS A 11 5.54 11.68 7.46
CA LYS A 11 5.13 11.98 6.08
C LYS A 11 5.12 10.72 5.21
N ILE A 12 6.06 9.80 5.44
CA ILE A 12 6.06 8.49 4.77
C ILE A 12 4.79 7.71 5.13
N LEU A 13 4.39 7.68 6.40
CA LEU A 13 3.17 7.03 6.86
C LEU A 13 1.91 7.65 6.23
N ILE A 14 1.83 8.98 6.16
CA ILE A 14 0.71 9.68 5.52
C ILE A 14 0.63 9.32 4.03
N ARG A 15 1.76 9.26 3.32
CA ARG A 15 1.79 8.88 1.90
C ARG A 15 1.41 7.42 1.68
N HIS A 16 1.83 6.53 2.59
CA HIS A 16 1.41 5.13 2.56
C HIS A 16 -0.10 5.03 2.75
N HIS A 17 -0.66 5.73 3.74
CA HIS A 17 -2.10 5.78 3.95
C HIS A 17 -2.86 6.29 2.71
N GLN A 18 -2.38 7.38 2.10
CA GLN A 18 -2.98 7.96 0.90
C GLN A 18 -2.91 7.03 -0.32
N SER A 19 -1.83 6.27 -0.44
CA SER A 19 -1.64 5.38 -1.59
C SER A 19 -2.38 4.06 -1.38
N LEU A 20 -2.14 3.40 -0.25
CA LEU A 20 -2.53 2.02 0.07
C LEU A 20 -3.87 1.90 0.81
N GLY A 21 -4.38 3.01 1.34
CA GLY A 21 -5.60 3.04 2.13
C GLY A 21 -5.34 2.99 3.64
N ARG A 22 -6.41 2.66 4.39
CA ARG A 22 -6.41 2.64 5.86
C ARG A 22 -5.41 1.62 6.40
N PHE A 23 -4.76 1.96 7.52
CA PHE A 23 -3.96 0.97 8.24
C PHE A 23 -4.87 -0.15 8.76
N PRO A 24 -4.51 -1.43 8.55
CA PRO A 24 -5.30 -2.56 9.01
C PRO A 24 -5.20 -2.73 10.53
N LEU A 25 -6.21 -3.36 11.13
CA LEU A 25 -6.24 -3.65 12.57
C LEU A 25 -5.08 -4.55 13.02
N SER A 26 -4.59 -5.40 12.12
CA SER A 26 -3.44 -6.26 12.37
C SER A 26 -2.17 -5.49 12.77
N CYS A 27 -2.07 -4.19 12.47
CA CYS A 27 -0.98 -3.35 12.95
C CYS A 27 -0.87 -3.31 14.48
N GLU A 28 -1.95 -3.56 15.24
CA GLU A 28 -1.94 -3.66 16.71
C GLU A 28 -0.99 -4.77 17.23
N GLU A 29 -0.71 -5.78 16.41
CA GLU A 29 0.17 -6.88 16.79
C GLU A 29 1.66 -6.52 16.68
N ILE A 30 2.00 -5.41 16.00
CA ILE A 30 3.37 -5.03 15.66
C ILE A 30 3.71 -3.56 16.02
N ALA A 31 2.75 -2.78 16.51
CA ALA A 31 2.92 -1.40 16.91
C ALA A 31 2.49 -1.21 18.37
N ASP A 32 3.19 -0.35 19.09
CA ASP A 32 2.81 0.07 20.43
C ASP A 32 1.65 1.08 20.43
N ASP A 33 1.07 1.30 21.60
CA ASP A 33 -0.09 2.18 21.80
C ASP A 33 0.15 3.62 21.29
N GLU A 34 1.35 4.17 21.51
CA GLU A 34 1.71 5.52 21.07
C GLU A 34 1.69 5.61 19.54
N ARG A 35 2.27 4.63 18.85
CA ARG A 35 2.28 4.56 17.38
C ARG A 35 0.86 4.35 16.83
N LEU A 36 0.06 3.50 17.47
CA LEU A 36 -1.33 3.26 17.06
C LEU A 36 -2.20 4.50 17.20
N GLU A 37 -1.99 5.31 18.23
CA GLU A 37 -2.68 6.59 18.42
C GLU A 37 -2.35 7.56 17.29
N VAL A 38 -1.07 7.69 16.92
CA VAL A 38 -0.63 8.52 15.79
C VAL A 38 -1.29 8.08 14.48
N LEU A 39 -1.30 6.76 14.20
CA LEU A 39 -1.92 6.21 13.00
C LEU A 39 -3.43 6.50 12.96
N THR A 40 -4.13 6.23 14.07
CA THR A 40 -5.57 6.44 14.20
C THR A 40 -5.95 7.91 13.99
N GLY A 41 -5.18 8.82 14.60
CA GLY A 41 -5.37 10.26 14.41
C GLY A 41 -5.21 10.70 12.95
N LYS A 42 -4.23 10.16 12.21
CA LYS A 42 -4.07 10.50 10.78
C LYS A 42 -5.18 9.90 9.90
N MET A 43 -5.65 8.71 10.21
CA MET A 43 -6.73 8.05 9.47
C MET A 43 -8.07 8.79 9.58
N GLN A 44 -8.37 9.38 10.73
CA GLN A 44 -9.59 10.17 10.93
C GLN A 44 -9.58 11.48 10.13
N ASN A 45 -8.39 12.04 9.88
CA ASN A 45 -8.22 13.33 9.23
C ASN A 45 -7.99 13.24 7.70
N THR A 46 -7.92 12.05 7.12
CA THR A 46 -7.64 11.89 5.69
C THR A 46 -8.93 11.77 4.88
N PRO A 47 -9.16 12.62 3.85
CA PRO A 47 -10.35 12.55 3.01
C PRO A 47 -10.40 11.23 2.21
N PRO A 48 -11.54 10.52 2.14
CA PRO A 48 -11.66 9.27 1.36
C PRO A 48 -11.28 9.41 -0.11
N GLN A 49 -11.51 10.60 -0.69
CA GLN A 49 -11.21 10.92 -2.08
C GLN A 49 -9.70 10.99 -2.38
N SER A 50 -8.85 11.05 -1.34
CA SER A 50 -7.39 11.05 -1.49
C SER A 50 -6.79 9.64 -1.55
N LEU A 51 -7.59 8.59 -1.40
CA LEU A 51 -7.16 7.20 -1.26
C LEU A 51 -7.27 6.43 -2.59
N MET A 52 -6.33 6.61 -3.52
CA MET A 52 -6.34 5.88 -4.79
C MET A 52 -4.94 5.58 -5.33
N LEU A 53 -4.51 4.32 -5.17
CA LEU A 53 -3.24 3.73 -5.63
C LEU A 53 -2.94 3.93 -7.13
N PHE A 54 -3.96 4.13 -7.96
CA PHE A 54 -3.84 4.18 -9.43
C PHE A 54 -4.59 5.34 -10.07
N HIS A 55 -4.94 6.40 -9.32
CA HIS A 55 -5.73 7.52 -9.88
C HIS A 55 -5.04 8.27 -11.02
N ARG A 56 -3.71 8.10 -11.18
CA ARG A 56 -2.92 8.74 -12.24
C ARG A 56 -2.58 7.82 -13.41
N THR A 57 -2.93 6.54 -13.33
CA THR A 57 -2.62 5.55 -14.38
C THR A 57 -3.88 5.22 -15.17
N THR A 58 -3.78 5.16 -16.49
CA THR A 58 -4.87 4.70 -17.36
C THR A 58 -4.60 3.28 -17.86
N LEU A 59 -5.51 2.71 -18.63
CA LEU A 59 -5.30 1.41 -19.28
C LEU A 59 -4.18 1.43 -20.33
N ARG A 60 -3.74 2.62 -20.76
CA ARG A 60 -2.59 2.76 -21.65
C ARG A 60 -1.29 2.39 -20.96
N GLU A 61 -1.12 2.79 -19.70
CA GLU A 61 0.11 2.54 -18.93
C GLU A 61 0.02 1.25 -18.11
N THR A 62 -1.18 0.83 -17.70
CA THR A 62 -1.34 -0.26 -16.73
C THR A 62 -2.64 -1.01 -16.99
N THR A 63 -2.54 -2.28 -17.39
CA THR A 63 -3.69 -3.17 -17.58
C THR A 63 -4.35 -3.51 -16.24
N GLN A 64 -5.52 -4.14 -16.28
CA GLN A 64 -6.15 -4.61 -15.04
C GLN A 64 -5.32 -5.71 -14.36
N GLN A 65 -4.67 -6.57 -15.14
CA GLN A 65 -3.82 -7.64 -14.63
C GLN A 65 -2.59 -7.09 -13.91
N ASP A 66 -1.94 -6.06 -14.49
CA ASP A 66 -0.84 -5.34 -13.84
C ASP A 66 -1.27 -4.72 -12.50
N LYS A 67 -2.46 -4.09 -12.47
CA LYS A 67 -3.00 -3.50 -11.23
C LYS A 67 -3.24 -4.56 -10.17
N ASN A 68 -3.78 -5.71 -10.55
CA ASN A 68 -4.06 -6.80 -9.62
C ASN A 68 -2.75 -7.36 -9.02
N PHE A 69 -1.73 -7.59 -9.87
CA PHE A 69 -0.43 -8.08 -9.43
C PHE A 69 0.28 -7.07 -8.52
N VAL A 70 0.36 -5.79 -8.92
CA VAL A 70 0.97 -4.75 -8.08
C VAL A 70 0.21 -4.58 -6.76
N PHE A 71 -1.13 -4.66 -6.78
CA PHE A 71 -1.95 -4.59 -5.57
C PHE A 71 -1.79 -5.80 -4.63
N SER A 72 -1.36 -6.96 -5.15
CA SER A 72 -1.03 -8.13 -4.32
C SER A 72 0.28 -7.90 -3.54
N ILE A 73 1.26 -7.23 -4.15
CA ILE A 73 2.56 -6.92 -3.55
C ILE A 73 2.47 -5.71 -2.60
N MET A 74 1.68 -4.70 -2.95
CA MET A 74 1.57 -3.42 -2.21
C MET A 74 0.56 -3.49 -1.04
N LYS A 75 0.59 -4.57 -0.25
CA LYS A 75 -0.21 -4.63 0.99
C LYS A 75 0.39 -3.74 2.08
N MET A 76 -0.52 -3.04 2.78
CA MET A 76 -0.21 -2.17 3.90
C MET A 76 0.42 -2.96 5.06
N ASP A 77 -0.16 -4.12 5.41
CA ASP A 77 0.48 -5.09 6.30
C ASP A 77 1.47 -5.95 5.50
N PRO A 78 2.77 -5.97 5.84
CA PRO A 78 3.73 -6.79 5.15
C PRO A 78 3.46 -8.30 5.26
N ARG A 79 2.72 -8.77 6.28
CA ARG A 79 2.39 -10.19 6.47
C ARG A 79 1.34 -10.70 5.50
N ASP A 80 0.55 -9.80 4.92
CA ASP A 80 -0.44 -10.12 3.89
C ASP A 80 0.17 -10.23 2.48
N ARG A 81 1.46 -9.90 2.34
CA ARG A 81 2.13 -9.96 1.04
C ARG A 81 2.42 -11.41 0.66
N PRO A 82 2.29 -11.76 -0.63
CA PRO A 82 2.67 -13.08 -1.10
C PRO A 82 4.17 -13.32 -0.91
N THR A 83 4.51 -14.58 -0.68
CA THR A 83 5.89 -15.05 -0.70
C THR A 83 6.48 -14.95 -2.11
N ALA A 84 7.82 -15.04 -2.20
CA ALA A 84 8.49 -15.06 -3.50
C ALA A 84 8.02 -16.22 -4.39
N GLU A 85 7.79 -17.41 -3.81
CA GLU A 85 7.25 -18.55 -4.54
C GLU A 85 5.83 -18.28 -5.07
N GLN A 86 4.94 -17.73 -4.25
CA GLN A 86 3.59 -17.36 -4.69
C GLN A 86 3.61 -16.31 -5.81
N LEU A 87 4.50 -15.32 -5.71
CA LEU A 87 4.66 -14.30 -6.75
C LEU A 87 5.13 -14.89 -8.08
N LEU A 88 6.09 -15.80 -8.06
CA LEU A 88 6.61 -16.44 -9.27
C LEU A 88 5.61 -17.39 -9.93
N ASN A 89 4.59 -17.84 -9.20
CA ASN A 89 3.49 -18.68 -9.70
C ASN A 89 2.21 -17.88 -9.98
N ASP A 90 2.25 -16.54 -9.93
CA ASP A 90 1.09 -15.69 -10.22
C ASP A 90 0.79 -15.67 -11.74
N GLU A 91 -0.50 -15.65 -12.09
CA GLU A 91 -0.98 -15.63 -13.48
C GLU A 91 -0.47 -14.44 -14.30
N TRP A 92 0.02 -13.38 -13.64
CA TRP A 92 0.66 -12.24 -14.30
C TRP A 92 1.93 -12.63 -15.07
N PHE A 93 2.62 -13.72 -14.68
CA PHE A 93 3.78 -14.24 -15.39
C PHE A 93 3.42 -15.11 -16.60
N ASP A 94 2.17 -15.57 -16.72
CA ASP A 94 1.74 -16.36 -17.88
C ASP A 94 1.62 -15.47 -19.11
N GLU A 95 2.51 -15.67 -20.09
CA GLU A 95 2.53 -14.90 -21.34
C GLU A 95 1.26 -15.09 -22.17
N ASP A 96 0.61 -16.25 -22.05
CA ASP A 96 -0.64 -16.59 -22.75
C ASP A 96 -1.85 -15.78 -22.24
N ASN A 97 -1.77 -15.18 -21.05
CA ASN A 97 -2.83 -14.35 -20.47
C ASN A 97 -2.74 -12.86 -20.86
N LYS A 98 -1.72 -12.46 -21.64
CA LYS A 98 -1.47 -11.05 -22.01
C LYS A 98 -2.10 -10.62 -23.35
N LEU A 99 -3.04 -11.40 -23.89
CA LEU A 99 -3.73 -11.17 -25.17
C LEU A 99 -5.04 -10.39 -25.01
#